data_AF-A0A5K1BE85-F1
#
_entry.id   AF-A0A5K1BE85-F1
#
_cell.length_a   1.000
_cell.length_b   1.000
_cell.length_c   1.000
_cell.angle_alpha   90.00
_cell.angle_beta   90.00
_cell.angle_gamma   90.00
#
_symmetry.space_group_name_H-M   'P 1'
#
loop_
_entity.id
_entity.type
_entity.pdbx_description
1 polymer ?
#
loop_
_entity_poly.entity_id
_entity_poly.type
_entity_poly.pdbx_seq_one_letter_code
_entity_poly.pdbx_strand_id
1 'polypeptide(L)'
;MAEEIAPKSDVAFDAGSAPKSENLSVQVTPIRLTKGNYLSWSAALEIGITSRGRHPYITGDKPVPSKTDPQWATWVLEDSQVKVWIISSVSADIQPLILRKPTLFDMWTVLVRMYGRKKR
;
A
#
# COMPACT_ATOMS: atom_id res chain seq x y z
N MET A 1 -41.08 -36.02 41.87
CA MET A 1 -41.62 -35.50 40.60
C MET A 1 -41.01 -34.14 40.35
N ALA A 2 -40.51 -33.95 39.13
CA ALA A 2 -39.98 -32.75 38.49
C ALA A 2 -38.54 -32.29 38.83
N GLU A 3 -37.70 -32.36 37.77
CA GLU A 3 -36.39 -31.74 37.47
C GLU A 3 -36.35 -30.22 37.74
N GLU A 4 -35.21 -29.53 37.90
CA GLU A 4 -34.26 -29.17 36.81
C GLU A 4 -33.02 -28.46 37.45
N ILE A 5 -31.82 -29.06 37.44
CA ILE A 5 -30.66 -28.83 36.55
C ILE A 5 -30.19 -27.36 36.43
N ALA A 6 -28.99 -27.09 36.98
CA ALA A 6 -28.14 -25.96 36.59
C ALA A 6 -26.89 -26.50 35.86
N PRO A 7 -26.06 -25.65 35.23
CA PRO A 7 -26.34 -24.63 34.22
C PRO A 7 -25.58 -24.98 32.90
N LYS A 8 -26.08 -24.57 31.73
CA LYS A 8 -25.28 -24.59 30.49
C LYS A 8 -25.38 -23.28 29.74
N SER A 9 -24.35 -22.46 29.96
CA SER A 9 -23.97 -21.35 29.11
C SER A 9 -23.40 -21.90 27.80
N ASP A 10 -24.24 -21.99 26.77
CA ASP A 10 -23.82 -22.19 25.38
C ASP A 10 -24.49 -21.12 24.53
N VAL A 11 -23.93 -19.90 24.54
CA VAL A 11 -24.14 -18.95 23.44
C VAL A 11 -22.79 -18.75 22.78
N ALA A 12 -22.77 -19.16 21.53
CA ALA A 12 -21.63 -19.36 20.66
C ALA A 12 -20.59 -18.23 20.70
N PHE A 13 -19.33 -18.64 20.60
CA PHE A 13 -18.24 -17.85 20.05
C PHE A 13 -18.67 -17.27 18.70
N ASP A 14 -19.04 -15.99 18.66
CA ASP A 14 -18.98 -15.24 17.41
C ASP A 14 -17.50 -14.92 17.16
N ALA A 15 -16.85 -15.82 16.43
CA ALA A 15 -15.49 -15.64 15.96
C ALA A 15 -15.45 -14.37 15.12
N GLY A 16 -14.72 -13.38 15.63
CA GLY A 16 -14.68 -12.02 15.12
C GLY A 16 -14.55 -11.95 13.61
N SER A 17 -15.54 -11.31 12.97
CA SER A 17 -15.39 -10.76 11.64
C SER A 17 -15.08 -9.27 11.77
N ALA A 18 -13.79 -8.94 11.74
CA ALA A 18 -13.28 -7.59 11.50
C ALA A 18 -12.15 -7.66 10.45
N PRO A 19 -11.86 -6.57 9.73
CA PRO A 19 -12.45 -6.18 8.46
C PRO A 19 -11.57 -6.63 7.28
N LYS A 20 -12.08 -7.48 6.37
CA LYS A 20 -11.38 -7.77 5.11
C LYS A 20 -11.39 -6.59 4.11
N SER A 21 -12.21 -5.56 4.35
CA SER A 21 -12.35 -4.42 3.44
C SER A 21 -11.20 -3.40 3.54
N GLU A 22 -10.66 -3.17 4.74
CA GLU A 22 -9.61 -2.15 4.92
C GLU A 22 -8.30 -2.54 4.23
N ASN A 23 -7.93 -3.83 4.27
CA ASN A 23 -6.67 -4.30 3.72
C ASN A 23 -6.61 -4.17 2.18
N LEU A 24 -7.74 -4.39 1.48
CA LEU A 24 -7.86 -4.23 0.02
C LEU A 24 -7.74 -2.77 -0.44
N SER A 25 -8.12 -1.82 0.42
CA SER A 25 -7.97 -0.40 0.10
C SER A 25 -6.48 0.01 0.06
N VAL A 26 -5.63 -0.66 0.84
CA VAL A 26 -4.19 -0.40 0.98
C VAL A 26 -3.35 -1.29 0.06
N GLN A 27 -3.87 -2.44 -0.35
CA GLN A 27 -3.18 -3.36 -1.25
C GLN A 27 -3.65 -3.16 -2.70
N VAL A 28 -2.76 -2.64 -3.54
CA VAL A 28 -3.04 -2.40 -4.98
C VAL A 28 -2.46 -3.48 -5.89
N THR A 29 -1.60 -4.35 -5.36
CA THR A 29 -1.00 -5.47 -6.08
C THR A 29 -0.86 -6.68 -5.15
N PRO A 30 -1.12 -7.90 -5.64
CA PRO A 30 -0.82 -9.13 -4.89
C PRO A 30 0.68 -9.45 -4.88
N ILE A 31 1.48 -8.82 -5.75
CA ILE A 31 2.91 -9.08 -5.87
C ILE A 31 3.66 -8.28 -4.81
N ARG A 32 4.49 -8.96 -4.02
CA ARG A 32 5.43 -8.31 -3.11
C ARG A 32 6.79 -8.11 -3.78
N LEU A 33 7.34 -6.89 -3.76
CA LEU A 33 8.68 -6.63 -4.25
C LEU A 33 9.71 -7.38 -3.42
N THR A 34 10.63 -8.01 -4.12
CA THR A 34 11.87 -8.63 -3.63
C THR A 34 13.01 -8.15 -4.51
N LYS A 35 14.25 -8.53 -4.19
CA LYS A 35 15.43 -8.13 -4.97
C LYS A 35 15.45 -8.70 -6.41
N GLY A 36 14.60 -9.69 -6.73
CA GLY A 36 14.65 -10.44 -7.99
C GLY A 36 13.44 -10.32 -8.91
N ASN A 37 12.36 -9.66 -8.48
CA ASN A 37 11.08 -9.65 -9.23
C ASN A 37 10.58 -8.23 -9.57
N TYR A 38 11.49 -7.26 -9.64
CA TYR A 38 11.14 -5.85 -9.88
C TYR A 38 10.25 -5.65 -11.11
N LEU A 39 10.55 -6.31 -12.24
CA LEU A 39 9.77 -6.13 -13.48
C LEU A 39 8.31 -6.54 -13.32
N SER A 40 8.06 -7.73 -12.74
CA SER A 40 6.69 -8.19 -12.49
C SER A 40 5.97 -7.33 -11.45
N TRP A 41 6.68 -6.94 -10.39
CA TRP A 41 6.12 -6.10 -9.33
C TRP A 41 5.76 -4.70 -9.83
N SER A 42 6.67 -4.04 -10.54
CA SER A 42 6.48 -2.68 -11.07
C SER A 42 5.31 -2.62 -12.03
N ALA A 43 5.21 -3.56 -12.98
CA ALA A 43 4.09 -3.65 -13.90
C ALA A 43 2.74 -3.83 -13.17
N ALA A 44 2.65 -4.75 -12.20
CA ALA A 44 1.42 -4.98 -11.45
C ALA A 44 1.03 -3.79 -10.57
N LEU A 45 2.02 -3.15 -9.93
CA LEU A 45 1.81 -1.97 -9.11
C LEU A 45 1.36 -0.76 -9.96
N GLU A 46 1.99 -0.53 -11.11
CA GLU A 46 1.60 0.53 -12.04
C GLU A 46 0.16 0.37 -12.52
N ILE A 47 -0.27 -0.86 -12.85
CA ILE A 47 -1.67 -1.16 -13.18
C ILE A 47 -2.59 -0.82 -12.00
N GLY A 48 -2.22 -1.26 -10.78
CA GLY A 48 -2.99 -0.99 -9.56
C GLY A 48 -3.14 0.51 -9.28
N ILE A 49 -2.08 1.30 -9.48
CA ILE A 49 -2.09 2.76 -9.26
C ILE A 49 -2.88 3.47 -10.38
N THR A 50 -2.74 3.01 -11.61
CA THR A 50 -3.43 3.58 -12.78
C THR A 50 -4.93 3.37 -12.71
N SER A 51 -5.38 2.18 -12.28
CA SER A 51 -6.81 1.90 -12.06
C SER A 51 -7.47 2.80 -11.00
N ARG A 52 -6.67 3.47 -10.16
CA ARG A 52 -7.11 4.41 -9.14
C ARG A 52 -6.87 5.89 -9.51
N GLY A 53 -6.44 6.17 -10.74
CA GLY A 53 -6.23 7.53 -11.23
C GLY A 53 -5.08 8.27 -10.54
N ARG A 54 -4.03 7.55 -10.12
CA ARG A 54 -2.88 8.12 -9.40
C ARG A 54 -1.54 7.96 -10.14
N HIS A 55 -1.58 7.56 -11.41
CA HIS A 55 -0.39 7.37 -12.25
C HIS A 55 0.57 8.58 -12.29
N PRO A 56 0.10 9.85 -12.37
CA PRO A 56 0.98 11.03 -12.45
C PRO A 56 1.95 11.21 -11.28
N TYR A 57 1.67 10.59 -10.14
CA TYR A 57 2.56 10.63 -8.97
C TYR A 57 3.80 9.73 -9.15
N ILE A 58 3.68 8.64 -9.91
CA ILE A 58 4.79 7.73 -10.22
C ILE A 58 5.72 8.36 -11.25
N THR A 59 5.15 8.99 -12.28
CA THR A 59 5.89 9.60 -13.39
C THR A 59 6.53 10.92 -13.01
N GLY A 60 6.04 11.57 -11.95
CA GLY A 60 6.50 12.89 -11.52
C GLY A 60 5.83 14.03 -12.29
N ASP A 61 4.84 13.72 -13.14
CA ASP A 61 4.08 14.72 -13.91
C ASP A 61 3.27 15.66 -13.01
N LYS A 62 3.01 15.25 -11.76
CA LYS A 62 2.36 16.08 -10.74
C LYS A 62 3.39 16.58 -9.71
N PRO A 63 4.06 17.72 -9.96
CA PRO A 63 5.10 18.25 -9.07
C PRO A 63 4.53 18.67 -7.71
N VAL A 64 5.42 18.79 -6.72
CA VAL A 64 5.05 19.28 -5.38
C VAL A 64 4.55 20.73 -5.50
N PRO A 65 3.30 21.03 -5.12
CA PRO A 65 2.77 22.38 -5.17
C PRO A 65 3.34 23.25 -4.04
N SER A 66 3.21 24.57 -4.18
CA SER A 66 3.50 25.49 -3.07
C SER A 66 2.62 25.19 -1.86
N LYS A 67 3.12 25.40 -0.65
CA LYS A 67 2.31 25.26 0.58
C LYS A 67 1.15 26.26 0.65
N THR A 68 1.21 27.34 -0.11
CA THR A 68 0.14 28.34 -0.24
C THR A 68 -0.91 27.98 -1.30
N ASP A 69 -0.66 26.93 -2.07
CA ASP A 69 -1.57 26.46 -3.11
C ASP A 69 -2.79 25.76 -2.46
N PRO A 70 -4.03 26.13 -2.82
CA PRO A 70 -5.22 25.42 -2.36
C PRO A 70 -5.20 23.91 -2.63
N GLN A 71 -4.47 23.46 -3.65
CA GLN A 71 -4.33 22.04 -4.02
C GLN A 71 -3.28 21.30 -3.18
N TRP A 72 -2.49 21.98 -2.34
CA TRP A 72 -1.42 21.36 -1.55
C TRP A 72 -1.93 20.23 -0.66
N ALA A 73 -3.04 20.45 0.04
CA ALA A 73 -3.61 19.44 0.93
C ALA A 73 -4.05 18.18 0.17
N THR A 74 -4.73 18.36 -0.97
CA THR A 74 -5.12 17.26 -1.87
C THR A 74 -3.90 16.54 -2.42
N TRP A 75 -2.87 17.27 -2.82
CA TRP A 75 -1.64 16.69 -3.34
C TRP A 75 -0.97 15.80 -2.28
N VAL A 76 -0.82 16.29 -1.05
CA VAL A 76 -0.21 15.55 0.06
C VAL A 76 -1.01 14.29 0.39
N LEU A 77 -2.33 14.38 0.39
CA LEU A 77 -3.21 13.24 0.62
C LEU A 77 -3.00 12.16 -0.45
N GLU A 78 -3.07 12.54 -1.72
CA GLU A 78 -2.93 11.62 -2.84
C GLU A 78 -1.52 11.02 -2.92
N ASP A 79 -0.47 11.81 -2.71
CA ASP A 79 0.91 11.32 -2.60
C ASP A 79 1.04 10.29 -1.47
N SER A 80 0.49 10.58 -0.28
CA SER A 80 0.52 9.68 0.88
C SER A 80 -0.24 8.37 0.66
N GLN A 81 -1.37 8.40 -0.06
CA GLN A 81 -2.12 7.18 -0.42
C GLN A 81 -1.24 6.23 -1.23
N VAL A 82 -0.55 6.74 -2.25
CA VAL A 82 0.29 5.90 -3.09
C VAL A 82 1.55 5.45 -2.32
N LYS A 83 2.09 6.27 -1.41
CA LYS A 83 3.19 5.85 -0.54
C LYS A 83 2.82 4.63 0.30
N VAL A 84 1.62 4.63 0.87
CA VAL A 84 1.09 3.49 1.65
C VAL A 84 0.98 2.24 0.77
N TRP A 85 0.55 2.39 -0.49
CA TRP A 85 0.49 1.28 -1.45
C TRP A 85 1.87 0.71 -1.83
N ILE A 86 2.89 1.56 -1.97
CA ILE A 86 4.26 1.09 -2.16
C ILE A 86 4.75 0.36 -0.90
N ILE A 87 4.62 0.97 0.28
CA ILE A 87 5.09 0.40 1.55
C ILE A 87 4.46 -0.98 1.81
N SER A 88 3.16 -1.13 1.55
CA SER A 88 2.43 -2.39 1.73
C SER A 88 2.85 -3.49 0.74
N SER A 89 3.35 -3.10 -0.44
CA SER A 89 3.73 -4.00 -1.53
C SER A 89 5.23 -4.30 -1.61
N VAL A 90 6.08 -3.72 -0.75
CA VAL A 90 7.51 -4.07 -0.70
C VAL A 90 7.87 -4.94 0.51
N SER A 91 8.92 -5.75 0.39
CA SER A 91 9.44 -6.54 1.50
C SER A 91 10.08 -5.66 2.59
N ALA A 92 10.06 -6.15 3.83
CA ALA A 92 10.52 -5.39 5.00
C ALA A 92 12.01 -4.98 4.94
N ASP A 93 12.84 -5.72 4.21
CA ASP A 93 14.25 -5.38 3.97
C ASP A 93 14.44 -4.21 2.98
N ILE A 94 13.41 -3.89 2.18
CA ILE A 94 13.41 -2.80 1.20
C ILE A 94 12.78 -1.53 1.76
N GLN A 95 11.79 -1.65 2.66
CA GLN A 95 11.07 -0.50 3.24
C GLN A 95 11.99 0.61 3.79
N PRO A 96 13.08 0.33 4.53
CA PRO A 96 13.95 1.38 5.05
C PRO A 96 14.58 2.28 3.98
N LEU A 97 14.71 1.81 2.74
CA LEU A 97 15.28 2.58 1.63
C LEU A 97 14.35 3.69 1.13
N ILE A 98 13.04 3.51 1.33
CA ILE A 98 12.00 4.38 0.78
C ILE A 98 11.26 5.20 1.85
N LEU A 99 11.19 4.73 3.10
CA LEU A 99 10.43 5.42 4.17
C LEU A 99 10.90 6.85 4.47
N ARG A 100 12.16 7.17 4.20
CA ARG A 100 12.74 8.51 4.44
C ARG A 100 12.60 9.47 3.26
N LYS A 101 11.91 9.07 2.20
CA LYS A 101 11.80 9.84 0.97
C LYS A 101 10.65 10.84 1.07
N PRO A 102 10.85 12.12 0.68
CA PRO A 102 9.87 13.16 0.92
C PRO A 102 8.66 13.04 -0.01
N THR A 103 8.81 12.50 -1.21
CA THR A 103 7.71 12.30 -2.17
C THR A 103 7.59 10.84 -2.61
N LEU A 104 6.43 10.46 -3.15
CA LEU A 104 6.28 9.16 -3.80
C LEU A 104 7.28 9.00 -4.95
N PHE A 105 7.44 10.04 -5.76
CA PHE A 105 8.33 10.03 -6.90
C PHE A 105 9.78 9.68 -6.50
N ASP A 106 10.23 10.20 -5.35
CA ASP A 106 11.54 9.85 -4.77
C ASP A 106 11.62 8.38 -4.32
N MET A 107 10.53 7.84 -3.74
CA MET A 107 10.45 6.41 -3.39
C MET A 107 10.56 5.55 -4.64
N TRP A 108 9.78 5.87 -5.66
CA TRP A 108 9.77 5.16 -6.94
C TRP A 108 11.15 5.19 -7.61
N THR A 109 11.77 6.36 -7.70
CA THR A 109 13.10 6.55 -8.30
C THR A 109 14.16 5.70 -7.61
N VAL A 110 14.12 5.58 -6.27
CA VAL A 110 15.03 4.70 -5.51
C VAL A 110 14.82 3.24 -5.89
N LEU A 111 13.57 2.77 -5.97
CA LEU A 111 13.26 1.39 -6.33
C LEU A 111 13.69 1.06 -7.77
N VAL A 112 13.40 1.95 -8.73
CA VAL A 112 13.87 1.85 -10.12
C VAL A 112 15.39 1.76 -10.17
N ARG A 113 16.10 2.64 -9.44
CA ARG A 113 17.57 2.69 -9.46
C ARG A 113 18.20 1.43 -8.87
N MET A 114 17.64 0.90 -7.77
CA MET A 114 18.22 -0.21 -7.04
C MET A 114 17.87 -1.57 -7.64
N TYR A 115 16.66 -1.73 -8.17
CA TYR A 115 16.11 -3.03 -8.58
C TYR A 115 15.65 -3.08 -10.04
N GLY A 116 15.47 -1.93 -10.71
CA GLY A 116 15.07 -1.86 -12.11
C GLY A 116 16.17 -2.17 -13.12
N ARG A 117 17.43 -2.26 -12.67
CA ARG A 117 18.54 -2.68 -13.53
C ARG A 117 18.54 -4.21 -13.65
N LYS A 118 18.25 -4.72 -14.85
CA LYS A 118 18.58 -6.11 -15.21
C LYS A 118 20.07 -6.33 -14.89
N LYS A 119 20.38 -7.24 -13.97
CA LYS A 119 21.71 -7.86 -13.98
C LYS A 119 21.83 -8.57 -15.32
N ARG A 120 22.69 -8.05 -16.20
CA ARG A 120 23.17 -8.80 -17.37
C ARG A 120 23.93 -10.03 -16.91
#